data_AF-A0A9X2EGT8-F1
#
_entry.id   AF-A0A9X2EGT8-F1
#
_cell.length_a   1.000
_cell.length_b   1.000
_cell.length_c   1.000
_cell.angle_alpha   90.00
_cell.angle_beta   90.00
_cell.angle_gamma   90.00
#
_symmetry.space_group_name_H-M   'P 1'
#
loop_
_entity.id
_entity.type
_entity.pdbx_description
1 polymer ?
#
loop_
_entity_poly.entity_id
_entity_poly.type
_entity_poly.pdbx_seq_one_letter_code
_entity_poly.pdbx_strand_id
1 'polypeptide(L)'
;MRTASRSLAAIALLALAGCAADNPDNIPERGMWEMETRVGTLTVSGMSITGDQLPPEFKAMEGSEAKCGEPLFTEPDWQRRDISRRTNGSCTLDTWDVTAARVTGTGRSELRGSDAEFEPALRVTVEQSPTYYKAIIALEGTADLGAELGRRNIRVSAIQEGRRIGDC
;
A
#
# COMPACT_ATOMS: atom_id res chain seq x y z
N MET A 1 1.40 -54.79 24.48
CA MET A 1 2.17 -53.55 24.24
C MET A 1 2.57 -53.48 22.76
N ARG A 2 1.89 -52.67 21.94
CA ARG A 2 2.42 -52.08 20.69
C ARG A 2 1.62 -50.80 20.38
N THR A 3 2.11 -49.68 20.90
CA THR A 3 1.67 -48.32 20.58
C THR A 3 2.66 -47.73 19.59
N ALA A 4 2.30 -47.63 18.31
CA ALA A 4 2.97 -46.75 17.34
C ALA A 4 2.17 -46.73 16.04
N SER A 5 1.16 -45.86 15.92
CA SER A 5 0.66 -45.42 14.59
C SER A 5 -0.31 -44.24 14.74
N ARG A 6 0.15 -43.07 15.19
CA ARG A 6 -0.66 -41.84 15.17
C ARG A 6 0.10 -40.56 14.79
N SER A 7 1.41 -40.59 14.59
CA SER A 7 2.21 -39.35 14.43
C SER A 7 2.54 -38.97 12.98
N LEU A 8 2.17 -39.76 11.97
CA LEU A 8 2.51 -39.47 10.56
C LEU A 8 1.50 -38.57 9.82
N ALA A 9 0.27 -38.43 10.33
CA ALA A 9 -0.76 -37.62 9.66
C ALA A 9 -0.52 -36.10 9.79
N ALA A 10 0.19 -35.64 10.82
CA ALA A 10 0.40 -34.21 11.07
C ALA A 10 1.45 -33.56 10.14
N ILE A 11 2.38 -34.35 9.58
CA ILE A 11 3.45 -33.83 8.72
C ILE A 11 2.96 -33.64 7.27
N ALA A 12 1.97 -34.42 6.83
CA ALA A 12 1.40 -34.32 5.48
C ALA A 12 0.54 -33.06 5.27
N LEU A 13 -0.11 -32.53 6.31
CA LEU A 13 -0.89 -31.29 6.22
C LEU A 13 -0.01 -30.02 6.10
N LEU A 14 1.20 -30.03 6.68
CA LEU A 14 2.16 -28.92 6.54
C LEU A 14 2.77 -28.85 5.13
N ALA A 15 2.89 -29.99 4.45
CA ALA A 15 3.39 -30.04 3.06
C ALA A 15 2.38 -29.49 2.04
N LEU A 16 1.08 -29.47 2.36
CA LEU A 16 0.03 -28.87 1.52
C LEU A 16 -0.20 -27.37 1.78
N ALA A 17 0.35 -26.82 2.87
CA ALA A 17 0.28 -25.39 3.17
C ALA A 17 1.22 -24.52 2.29
N GLY A 18 2.13 -25.14 1.54
CA GLY A 18 3.01 -24.45 0.59
C GLY A 18 2.33 -24.03 -0.73
N CYS A 19 1.19 -24.64 -1.06
CA CYS A 19 0.41 -24.32 -2.24
C CYS A 19 -0.73 -23.36 -1.89
N ALA A 20 -0.42 -22.16 -1.43
CA ALA A 20 -1.38 -21.07 -1.60
C ALA A 20 -1.62 -20.93 -3.11
N ALA A 21 -2.77 -21.40 -3.59
CA ALA A 21 -3.12 -21.31 -4.99
C ALA A 21 -3.17 -19.83 -5.39
N ASP A 22 -2.47 -19.50 -6.46
CA ASP A 22 -2.50 -18.17 -7.10
C ASP A 22 -3.96 -17.79 -7.35
N ASN A 23 -4.35 -16.56 -7.02
CA ASN A 23 -5.71 -16.11 -7.30
C ASN A 23 -5.84 -15.92 -8.83
N PRO A 24 -6.64 -16.76 -9.53
CA PRO A 24 -6.68 -16.74 -11.00
C PRO A 24 -7.26 -15.45 -11.57
N ASP A 25 -7.98 -14.68 -10.74
CA ASP A 25 -8.57 -13.40 -11.13
C ASP A 25 -7.65 -12.22 -10.81
N ASN A 26 -6.55 -12.44 -10.07
CA ASN A 26 -5.57 -11.40 -9.77
C ASN A 26 -4.55 -11.30 -10.91
N ILE A 27 -4.25 -10.07 -11.33
CA ILE A 27 -3.32 -9.87 -12.44
C ILE A 27 -1.86 -10.01 -11.99
N PRO A 28 -1.39 -9.35 -10.91
CA PRO A 28 -0.07 -9.64 -10.37
C PRO A 28 0.05 -11.09 -9.92
N GLU A 29 0.97 -11.83 -10.53
CA GLU A 29 1.19 -13.23 -10.21
C GLU A 29 1.91 -13.39 -8.87
N ARG A 30 1.68 -14.53 -8.22
CA ARG A 30 2.44 -14.90 -7.03
C ARG A 30 3.92 -14.96 -7.32
N GLY A 31 4.73 -14.36 -6.45
CA GLY A 31 6.18 -14.46 -6.53
C GLY A 31 6.90 -13.67 -5.46
N MET A 32 8.22 -13.60 -5.61
CA MET A 32 9.03 -12.64 -4.89
C MET A 32 8.91 -11.27 -5.57
N TRP A 33 8.45 -10.27 -4.84
CA TRP A 33 8.28 -8.90 -5.32
C TRP A 33 9.28 -7.97 -4.65
N GLU A 34 10.04 -7.24 -5.46
CA GLU A 34 10.81 -6.08 -5.02
C GLU A 34 9.97 -4.82 -5.23
N MET A 35 9.75 -4.06 -4.16
CA MET A 35 8.87 -2.91 -4.12
C MET A 35 9.66 -1.68 -3.68
N GLU A 36 9.59 -0.61 -4.44
CA GLU A 36 10.20 0.68 -4.12
C GLU A 36 9.09 1.70 -3.90
N THR A 37 9.11 2.39 -2.76
CA THR A 37 8.18 3.46 -2.41
C THR A 37 8.92 4.78 -2.32
N ARG A 38 8.35 5.83 -2.89
CA ARG A 38 8.88 7.20 -2.86
C ARG A 38 7.78 8.23 -2.74
N VAL A 39 8.11 9.40 -2.21
CA VAL A 39 7.19 10.54 -2.20
C VAL A 39 7.28 11.22 -3.57
N GLY A 40 6.17 11.19 -4.32
CA GLY A 40 6.09 11.79 -5.65
C GLY A 40 6.06 13.32 -5.58
N THR A 41 5.16 13.87 -4.79
CA THR A 41 5.01 15.32 -4.63
C THR A 41 4.44 15.62 -3.26
N LEU A 42 5.02 16.58 -2.54
CA LEU A 42 4.39 17.21 -1.38
C LEU A 42 4.22 18.70 -1.70
N THR A 43 3.01 19.23 -1.57
CA THR A 43 2.76 20.67 -1.68
C THR A 43 2.04 21.18 -0.45
N VAL A 44 2.46 22.34 0.05
CA VAL A 44 1.81 23.07 1.15
C VAL A 44 1.48 24.46 0.65
N SER A 45 0.19 24.76 0.52
CA SER A 45 -0.32 26.04 -0.02
C SER A 45 0.33 26.43 -1.36
N GLY A 46 0.50 25.44 -2.24
CA GLY A 46 1.08 25.60 -3.58
C GLY A 46 2.60 25.57 -3.65
N MET A 47 3.30 25.57 -2.51
CA MET A 47 4.76 25.42 -2.48
C MET A 47 5.13 23.94 -2.51
N SER A 48 5.89 23.54 -3.54
CA SER A 48 6.40 22.17 -3.67
C SER A 48 7.58 21.93 -2.74
N ILE A 49 7.55 20.80 -2.05
CA ILE A 49 8.60 20.31 -1.15
C ILE A 49 9.06 18.96 -1.70
N THR A 50 10.36 18.82 -1.96
CA THR A 50 10.91 17.62 -2.60
C THR A 50 12.29 17.25 -2.04
N GLY A 51 12.66 15.98 -2.18
CA GLY A 51 14.01 15.49 -1.84
C GLY A 51 14.41 15.85 -0.42
N ASP A 52 15.53 16.55 -0.26
CA ASP A 52 16.09 16.87 1.05
C ASP A 52 15.21 17.77 1.91
N GLN A 53 14.26 18.49 1.31
CA GLN A 53 13.33 19.37 2.02
C GLN A 53 12.11 18.63 2.59
N LEU A 54 11.89 17.37 2.21
CA LEU A 54 10.78 16.59 2.74
C LEU A 54 10.91 16.45 4.26
N PRO A 55 9.82 16.67 5.02
CA PRO A 55 9.81 16.41 6.44
C PRO A 55 10.18 14.94 6.74
N PRO A 56 10.84 14.65 7.89
CA PRO A 56 11.32 13.32 8.22
C PRO A 56 10.25 12.22 8.14
N GLU A 57 9.01 12.52 8.51
CA GLU A 57 7.89 11.60 8.47
C GLU A 57 7.54 11.16 7.04
N PHE A 58 7.65 12.05 6.05
CA PHE A 58 7.45 11.70 4.64
C PHE A 58 8.65 10.95 4.06
N LYS A 59 9.87 11.33 4.47
CA LYS A 59 11.09 10.58 4.10
C LYS A 59 11.07 9.15 4.64
N ALA A 60 10.53 8.93 5.83
CA ALA A 60 10.42 7.61 6.43
C ALA A 60 9.45 6.67 5.68
N MET A 61 8.60 7.21 4.80
CA MET A 61 7.75 6.41 3.90
C MET A 61 8.53 5.89 2.68
N GLU A 62 9.69 6.49 2.37
CA GLU A 62 10.52 6.08 1.26
C GLU A 62 11.35 4.85 1.62
N GLY A 63 11.54 3.96 0.66
CA GLY A 63 12.38 2.79 0.84
C GLY A 63 12.00 1.64 -0.06
N SER A 64 12.78 0.57 0.05
CA SER A 64 12.59 -0.65 -0.70
C SER A 64 12.33 -1.82 0.23
N GLU A 65 11.44 -2.72 -0.18
CA GLU A 65 11.19 -3.98 0.52
C GLU A 65 11.07 -5.13 -0.50
N ALA A 66 11.42 -6.33 -0.06
CA ALA A 66 11.20 -7.55 -0.82
C ALA A 66 10.24 -8.47 -0.08
N LYS A 67 9.21 -8.98 -0.74
CA LYS A 67 8.18 -9.81 -0.12
C LYS A 67 7.70 -10.90 -1.06
N CYS A 68 7.61 -12.13 -0.55
CA CYS A 68 6.89 -13.20 -1.21
C CYS A 68 5.36 -12.98 -1.06
N GLY A 69 4.63 -13.04 -2.16
CA GLY A 69 3.17 -12.97 -2.19
C GLY A 69 2.60 -12.48 -3.52
N GLU A 70 1.35 -12.04 -3.46
CA GLU A 70 0.61 -11.43 -4.57
C GLU A 70 0.15 -10.03 -4.12
N PRO A 71 0.46 -8.97 -4.87
CA PRO A 71 -0.27 -7.70 -4.76
C PRO A 71 -1.74 -7.92 -5.18
N LEU A 72 -2.68 -7.80 -4.23
CA LEU A 72 -4.09 -8.15 -4.42
C LEU A 72 -4.97 -6.93 -4.70
N PHE A 73 -4.80 -6.32 -5.88
CA PHE A 73 -5.57 -5.10 -6.22
C PHE A 73 -7.04 -5.39 -6.57
N THR A 74 -7.41 -6.65 -6.78
CA THR A 74 -8.81 -7.10 -6.88
C THR A 74 -9.55 -7.01 -5.54
N GLU A 75 -8.81 -6.98 -4.42
CA GLU A 75 -9.35 -6.86 -3.07
C GLU A 75 -9.20 -5.42 -2.54
N PRO A 76 -10.26 -4.57 -2.60
CA PRO A 76 -10.16 -3.18 -2.10
C PRO A 76 -9.71 -3.12 -0.64
N ASP A 77 -10.11 -4.10 0.17
CA ASP A 77 -9.73 -4.19 1.57
C ASP A 77 -8.23 -4.44 1.78
N TRP A 78 -7.57 -5.15 0.87
CA TRP A 78 -6.11 -5.31 0.90
C TRP A 78 -5.43 -3.95 0.71
N GLN A 79 -5.83 -3.20 -0.32
CA GLN A 79 -5.27 -1.87 -0.59
C GLN A 79 -5.54 -0.90 0.56
N ARG A 80 -6.76 -0.88 1.08
CA ARG A 80 -7.16 -0.03 2.21
C ARG A 80 -6.26 -0.27 3.43
N ARG A 81 -5.98 -1.54 3.76
CA ARG A 81 -5.09 -1.90 4.88
C ARG A 81 -3.65 -1.48 4.62
N ASP A 82 -3.13 -1.66 3.40
CA ASP A 82 -1.77 -1.23 3.07
C ASP A 82 -1.61 0.29 3.20
N ILE A 83 -2.54 1.07 2.63
CA ILE A 83 -2.52 2.55 2.73
C ILE A 83 -2.62 2.99 4.20
N SER A 84 -3.56 2.43 4.96
CA SER A 84 -3.77 2.76 6.38
C SER A 84 -2.51 2.49 7.22
N ARG A 85 -1.86 1.34 6.98
CA ARG A 85 -0.60 0.97 7.65
C ARG A 85 0.52 1.97 7.36
N ARG A 86 0.71 2.36 6.10
CA ARG A 86 1.82 3.25 5.68
C ARG A 86 1.62 4.70 6.11
N THR A 87 0.36 5.16 6.13
CA THR A 87 0.01 6.53 6.50
C THR A 87 -0.20 6.71 8.00
N ASN A 88 -0.14 5.62 8.78
CA ASN A 88 -0.49 5.60 10.19
C ASN A 88 -1.87 6.24 10.45
N GLY A 89 -2.84 5.94 9.57
CA GLY A 89 -4.16 6.55 9.59
C GLY A 89 -5.28 5.54 9.30
N SER A 90 -6.51 6.02 9.33
CA SER A 90 -7.70 5.24 8.99
C SER A 90 -8.18 5.65 7.60
N CYS A 91 -8.11 4.75 6.62
CA CYS A 91 -8.56 5.02 5.25
C CYS A 91 -9.81 4.23 4.91
N THR A 92 -10.67 4.84 4.10
CA THR A 92 -11.84 4.23 3.46
C THR A 92 -11.71 4.38 1.95
N LEU A 93 -12.28 3.43 1.21
CA LEU A 93 -12.38 3.49 -0.25
C LEU A 93 -13.88 3.54 -0.59
N ASP A 94 -14.29 4.65 -1.19
CA ASP A 94 -15.67 4.90 -1.59
C ASP A 94 -15.95 4.30 -2.97
N THR A 95 -14.95 4.34 -3.87
CA THR A 95 -15.01 3.70 -5.19
C THR A 95 -13.79 2.83 -5.42
N TRP A 96 -13.98 1.71 -6.12
CA TRP A 96 -12.90 0.82 -6.54
C TRP A 96 -13.29 0.12 -7.85
N ASP A 97 -12.61 0.49 -8.93
CA ASP A 97 -12.83 -0.04 -10.27
C ASP A 97 -11.57 -0.77 -10.73
N VAL A 98 -11.73 -2.03 -11.13
CA VAL A 98 -10.64 -2.96 -11.43
C VAL A 98 -10.79 -3.45 -12.85
N THR A 99 -9.73 -3.29 -13.64
CA THR A 99 -9.58 -3.84 -14.98
C THR A 99 -8.30 -4.68 -15.04
N ALA A 100 -8.11 -5.42 -16.15
CA ALA A 100 -6.90 -6.22 -16.32
C ALA A 100 -5.61 -5.40 -16.28
N ALA A 101 -5.62 -4.15 -16.74
CA ALA A 101 -4.41 -3.31 -16.83
C ALA A 101 -4.35 -2.20 -15.78
N ARG A 102 -5.48 -1.88 -15.15
CA ARG A 102 -5.59 -0.68 -14.32
C ARG A 102 -6.59 -0.85 -13.19
N VAL A 103 -6.26 -0.27 -12.04
CA VAL A 103 -7.19 -0.07 -10.92
C VAL A 103 -7.31 1.41 -10.62
N THR A 104 -8.53 1.88 -10.35
CA THR A 104 -8.76 3.25 -9.89
C THR A 104 -9.66 3.25 -8.66
N GLY A 105 -9.36 4.14 -7.73
CA GLY A 105 -10.12 4.26 -6.50
C GLY A 105 -10.17 5.69 -5.99
N THR A 106 -11.24 5.99 -5.26
CA THR A 106 -11.37 7.21 -4.50
C THR A 106 -11.83 6.87 -3.08
N GLY A 107 -11.57 7.76 -2.14
CA GLY A 107 -11.93 7.54 -0.76
C GLY A 107 -11.56 8.71 0.13
N ARG A 108 -11.44 8.43 1.43
CA ARG A 108 -11.03 9.41 2.44
C ARG A 108 -10.11 8.77 3.45
N SER A 109 -9.22 9.58 4.01
CA SER A 109 -8.37 9.17 5.12
C SER A 109 -8.52 10.11 6.29
N GLU A 110 -8.34 9.59 7.49
CA GLU A 110 -8.15 10.36 8.72
C GLU A 110 -6.74 10.08 9.20
N LEU A 111 -5.88 11.10 9.12
CA LEU A 111 -4.50 11.04 9.57
C LEU A 111 -4.36 11.90 10.83
N ARG A 112 -3.89 11.30 11.91
CA ARG A 112 -3.64 11.97 13.18
C ARG A 112 -2.15 11.99 13.48
N GLY A 113 -1.53 13.16 13.32
CA GLY A 113 -0.18 13.42 13.80
C GLY A 113 -0.18 13.95 15.23
N SER A 114 1.00 14.17 15.82
CA SER A 114 1.13 14.80 17.13
C SER A 114 0.54 16.21 17.18
N ASP A 115 0.62 16.94 16.06
CA ASP A 115 0.33 18.38 16.00
C ASP A 115 -0.64 18.78 14.88
N ALA A 116 -1.19 17.81 14.15
CA ALA A 116 -2.10 18.08 13.03
C ALA A 116 -3.16 16.97 12.87
N GLU A 117 -4.40 17.40 12.68
CA GLU A 117 -5.49 16.57 12.18
C GLU A 117 -5.67 16.85 10.68
N PHE A 118 -5.62 15.80 9.87
CA PHE A 118 -5.70 15.90 8.43
C PHE A 118 -6.68 14.86 7.89
N GLU A 119 -7.75 15.35 7.27
CA GLU A 119 -8.80 14.52 6.65
C GLU A 119 -8.77 14.64 5.12
N PRO A 120 -7.77 14.07 4.41
CA PRO A 120 -7.68 14.20 2.98
C PRO A 120 -8.68 13.33 2.22
N ALA A 121 -9.08 13.83 1.05
CA ALA A 121 -9.58 12.99 -0.02
C ALA A 121 -8.44 12.11 -0.54
N LEU A 122 -8.72 10.82 -0.68
CA LEU A 122 -7.81 9.80 -1.19
C LEU A 122 -8.14 9.49 -2.65
N ARG A 123 -7.10 9.37 -3.48
CA ARG A 123 -7.18 8.82 -4.83
C ARG A 123 -6.11 7.77 -5.02
N VAL A 124 -6.48 6.67 -5.66
CA VAL A 124 -5.57 5.57 -5.99
C VAL A 124 -5.65 5.30 -7.48
N THR A 125 -4.49 5.15 -8.10
CA THR A 125 -4.38 4.61 -9.46
C THR A 125 -3.29 3.57 -9.47
N VAL A 126 -3.60 2.39 -9.99
CA VAL A 126 -2.62 1.32 -10.17
C VAL A 126 -2.58 0.97 -11.64
N GLU A 127 -1.38 0.94 -12.22
CA GLU A 127 -1.11 0.25 -13.48
C GLU A 127 -0.51 -1.11 -13.13
N GLN A 128 -0.99 -2.19 -13.76
CA GLN A 128 -0.61 -3.54 -13.37
C GLN A 128 -0.42 -4.48 -14.56
N SER A 129 0.46 -5.45 -14.37
CA SER A 129 0.71 -6.60 -15.23
C SER A 129 1.13 -7.80 -14.35
N PRO A 130 1.28 -9.00 -14.93
CA PRO A 130 1.72 -10.18 -14.19
C PRO A 130 3.00 -10.00 -13.37
N THR A 131 3.94 -9.18 -13.85
CA THR A 131 5.28 -9.04 -13.26
C THR A 131 5.64 -7.62 -12.83
N TYR A 132 4.72 -6.67 -12.96
CA TYR A 132 4.96 -5.27 -12.61
C TYR A 132 3.68 -4.60 -12.11
N TYR A 133 3.83 -3.65 -11.20
CA TYR A 133 2.80 -2.65 -10.96
C TYR A 133 3.39 -1.28 -10.61
N LYS A 134 2.57 -0.25 -10.81
CA LYS A 134 2.81 1.11 -10.34
C LYS A 134 1.56 1.66 -9.67
N ALA A 135 1.61 1.79 -8.36
CA ALA A 135 0.57 2.39 -7.56
C ALA A 135 0.90 3.86 -7.26
N ILE A 136 -0.03 4.75 -7.59
CA ILE A 136 0.01 6.17 -7.23
C ILE A 136 -1.12 6.41 -6.23
N ILE A 137 -0.74 6.81 -5.02
CA ILE A 137 -1.66 7.13 -3.92
C ILE A 137 -1.54 8.63 -3.67
N ALA A 138 -2.63 9.37 -3.87
CA ALA A 138 -2.67 10.81 -3.62
C ALA A 138 -3.64 11.14 -2.49
N LEU A 139 -3.19 11.97 -1.57
CA LEU A 139 -3.98 12.52 -0.47
C LEU A 139 -4.01 14.04 -0.63
N GLU A 140 -5.21 14.61 -0.65
CA GLU A 140 -5.40 16.06 -0.78
C GLU A 140 -6.46 16.55 0.17
N GLY A 141 -6.14 17.59 0.92
CA GLY A 141 -7.09 18.19 1.84
C GLY A 141 -6.56 19.45 2.47
N THR A 142 -7.13 19.79 3.61
CA THR A 142 -6.70 20.92 4.40
C THR A 142 -6.40 20.45 5.82
N ALA A 143 -5.23 20.81 6.35
CA ALA A 143 -4.85 20.52 7.72
C ALA A 143 -4.70 21.82 8.51
N ASP A 144 -4.95 21.75 9.81
CA ASP A 144 -4.50 22.77 10.75
C ASP A 144 -3.11 22.39 11.25
N LEU A 145 -2.12 23.24 11.00
CA LEU A 145 -0.72 23.00 11.35
C LEU A 145 -0.30 23.76 12.64
N GLY A 146 -1.29 24.07 13.50
CA GLY A 146 -1.07 24.73 14.78
C GLY A 146 -1.05 26.26 14.69
N ALA A 147 -0.85 26.93 15.83
CA ALA A 147 -1.09 28.37 15.99
C ALA A 147 -0.25 29.27 15.06
N GLU A 148 0.96 28.85 14.67
CA GLU A 148 1.86 29.66 13.84
C GLU A 148 1.58 29.51 12.34
N LEU A 149 1.24 28.30 11.90
CA LEU A 149 1.04 27.99 10.49
C LEU A 149 -0.45 28.04 10.11
N GLY A 150 -1.35 27.84 11.07
CA GLY A 150 -2.79 27.80 10.87
C GLY A 150 -3.21 26.79 9.81
N ARG A 151 -4.39 27.05 9.22
CA ARG A 151 -4.98 26.18 8.21
C ARG A 151 -4.25 26.28 6.87
N ARG A 152 -3.83 25.15 6.32
CA ARG A 152 -3.06 25.04 5.06
C ARG A 152 -3.63 23.94 4.17
N ASN A 153 -3.70 24.20 2.87
CA ASN A 153 -3.99 23.17 1.88
C ASN A 153 -2.74 22.29 1.69
N ILE A 154 -2.92 20.98 1.76
CA ILE A 154 -1.85 19.99 1.62
C ILE A 154 -2.26 19.00 0.54
N ARG A 155 -1.35 18.77 -0.40
CA ARG A 155 -1.44 17.65 -1.34
C ARG A 155 -0.16 16.85 -1.25
N VAL A 156 -0.28 15.55 -1.01
CA VAL A 156 0.81 14.60 -1.04
C VAL A 156 0.50 13.46 -2.01
N SER A 157 1.49 13.01 -2.76
CA SER A 157 1.41 11.77 -3.53
C SER A 157 2.58 10.86 -3.17
N ALA A 158 2.28 9.57 -3.02
CA ALA A 158 3.26 8.50 -2.92
C ALA A 158 3.17 7.64 -4.17
N ILE A 159 4.33 7.19 -4.65
CA ILE A 159 4.44 6.26 -5.77
C ILE A 159 5.10 5.01 -5.23
N GLN A 160 4.47 3.86 -5.45
CA GLN A 160 5.07 2.56 -5.23
C GLN A 160 5.15 1.79 -6.54
N GLU A 161 6.36 1.33 -6.87
CA GLU A 161 6.62 0.49 -8.04
C GLU A 161 7.04 -0.89 -7.55
N GLY A 162 6.42 -1.94 -8.06
CA GLY A 162 6.74 -3.32 -7.73
C GLY A 162 7.14 -4.11 -8.95
N ARG A 163 8.17 -4.95 -8.82
CA ARG A 163 8.63 -5.89 -9.85
C ARG A 163 8.74 -7.29 -9.28
N ARG A 164 8.18 -8.27 -10.01
CA ARG A 164 8.36 -9.68 -9.69
C ARG A 164 9.78 -10.10 -10.10
N ILE A 165 10.57 -10.58 -9.16
CA ILE A 165 11.97 -10.97 -9.35
C ILE A 165 12.20 -12.50 -9.33
N GLY A 166 11.15 -13.28 -9.07
CA GLY A 166 11.23 -14.73 -9.08
C GLY A 166 10.03 -15.37 -8.38
N ASP A 167 10.12 -16.67 -8.15
CA ASP A 167 9.15 -17.41 -7.36
C ASP A 167 9.41 -17.19 -5.86
N CYS A 168 8.39 -17.51 -5.07
CA CYS A 168 8.59 -17.83 -3.66
C CYS A 168 9.23 -19.24 -3.56
#